data_AF-A0A897N6Z3-F1
#
_entry.id   AF-A0A897N6Z3-F1
#
_cell.length_a   1.000
_cell.length_b   1.000
_cell.length_c   1.000
_cell.angle_alpha   90.00
_cell.angle_beta   90.00
_cell.angle_gamma   90.00
#
_symmetry.space_group_name_H-M   'P 1'
#
loop_
_entity.id
_entity.type
_entity.pdbx_description
1 polymer ?
#
loop_
_entity_poly.entity_id
_entity_poly.type
_entity_poly.pdbx_seq_one_letter_code
_entity_poly.pdbx_strand_id
1 'polypeptide(L)'
;MTEQAGRLLLTDPKTGDRTTLAGVPDVYARGQGGLLDVTLHPDFDSNHLVYLTYSVADADGSTTRVGRGRLERDRGQIADFEPIYTARPFVESASVFS
;
A
#
# COMPACT_ATOMS: atom_id res chain seq x y z
N MET A 1 0.35 -0.69 -10.22
CA MET A 1 -1.07 -0.27 -10.07
C MET A 1 -1.56 -0.77 -8.73
N THR A 2 -2.12 0.10 -7.90
CA THR A 2 -2.78 -0.26 -6.64
C THR A 2 -4.25 -0.55 -6.91
N GLU A 3 -4.83 -1.52 -6.21
CA GLU A 3 -6.27 -1.77 -6.20
C GLU A 3 -6.80 -1.59 -4.78
N GLN A 4 -7.99 -1.01 -4.65
CA GLN A 4 -8.62 -0.71 -3.35
C GLN A 4 -8.67 -1.94 -2.43
N ALA A 5 -8.87 -3.13 -2.99
CA ALA A 5 -8.91 -4.40 -2.27
C ALA A 5 -7.55 -4.88 -1.71
N GLY A 6 -6.48 -4.08 -1.81
CA GLY A 6 -5.17 -4.42 -1.23
C GLY A 6 -4.23 -5.15 -2.18
N ARG A 7 -4.49 -5.14 -3.49
CA ARG A 7 -3.59 -5.75 -4.47
C ARG A 7 -2.65 -4.70 -5.07
N LEU A 8 -1.40 -5.09 -5.26
CA LEU A 8 -0.43 -4.32 -6.02
C LEU A 8 -0.02 -5.13 -7.25
N LEU A 9 -0.22 -4.56 -8.44
CA LEU A 9 0.12 -5.16 -9.72
C LEU A 9 1.38 -4.52 -10.29
N LEU A 10 2.36 -5.36 -10.62
CA LEU A 10 3.52 -5.00 -11.42
C LEU A 10 3.18 -5.24 -12.90
N THR A 11 3.23 -4.19 -13.70
CA THR A 11 2.91 -4.25 -15.13
C THR A 11 4.18 -4.06 -15.96
N ASP A 12 4.44 -4.95 -16.91
CA ASP A 12 5.47 -4.74 -17.93
C ASP A 12 4.96 -3.70 -18.94
N PRO A 13 5.64 -2.55 -19.11
CA PRO A 13 5.17 -1.50 -20.01
C PRO A 13 5.32 -1.83 -21.50
N LYS A 14 6.12 -2.85 -21.86
CA LYS A 14 6.34 -3.28 -23.24
C LYS A 14 5.34 -4.34 -23.66
N THR A 15 5.09 -5.34 -22.81
CA THR A 15 4.21 -6.47 -23.14
C THR A 15 2.79 -6.29 -22.60
N GLY A 16 2.61 -5.50 -21.54
CA GLY A 16 1.36 -5.36 -20.82
C GLY A 16 1.09 -6.47 -19.79
N ASP A 17 2.03 -7.42 -19.63
CA ASP A 17 1.90 -8.52 -18.69
C ASP A 17 1.80 -8.00 -17.25
N ARG A 18 0.98 -8.66 -16.43
CA ARG A 18 0.69 -8.25 -15.06
C ARG A 18 1.03 -9.36 -14.08
N THR A 19 1.80 -9.01 -13.05
CA THR A 19 2.11 -9.89 -11.92
C THR A 19 1.52 -9.28 -10.65
N THR A 20 0.72 -10.05 -9.91
CA THR A 20 0.28 -9.67 -8.57
C THR A 20 1.44 -9.83 -7.60
N LEU A 21 1.80 -8.74 -6.92
CA LEU A 21 2.87 -8.75 -5.94
C LEU A 21 2.38 -9.33 -4.61
N ALA A 22 3.13 -10.29 -4.07
CA ALA A 22 2.99 -10.74 -2.69
C ALA A 22 3.65 -9.75 -1.70
N GLY A 23 3.41 -9.92 -0.40
CA GLY A 23 4.03 -9.10 0.65
C GLY A 23 3.50 -7.67 0.78
N VAL A 24 2.39 -7.37 0.11
CA VAL A 24 1.61 -6.13 0.26
C VAL A 24 0.86 -6.18 1.61
N PRO A 25 0.76 -5.08 2.37
CA PRO A 25 0.08 -5.09 3.66
C PRO A 25 -1.42 -5.38 3.52
N ASP A 26 -1.99 -5.97 4.57
CA ASP A 26 -3.44 -5.98 4.75
C ASP A 26 -3.96 -4.55 4.88
N VAL A 27 -5.09 -4.28 4.24
CA VAL A 27 -5.70 -2.94 4.20
C VAL A 27 -7.14 -2.97 4.66
N TYR A 28 -7.58 -1.86 5.25
CA TYR A 28 -8.98 -1.60 5.50
C TYR A 28 -9.64 -1.02 4.24
N ALA A 29 -10.24 -1.90 3.43
CA ALA A 29 -10.88 -1.55 2.16
C ALA A 29 -12.38 -1.23 2.31
N ARG A 30 -12.72 -0.10 2.95
CA ARG A 30 -14.11 0.43 2.99
C ARG A 30 -14.15 1.93 2.71
N GLY A 31 -15.19 2.39 2.03
CA GLY A 31 -15.33 3.80 1.67
C GLY A 31 -14.15 4.27 0.81
N GLN A 32 -13.40 5.26 1.31
CA GLN A 32 -12.16 5.73 0.67
C GLN A 32 -10.90 4.98 1.14
N GLY A 33 -11.06 3.98 2.00
CA GLY A 33 -9.95 3.16 2.48
C GLY A 33 -9.54 2.07 1.49
N GLY A 34 -8.29 1.63 1.61
CA GLY A 34 -7.69 0.56 0.82
C GLY A 34 -6.18 0.71 0.70
N LEU A 35 -5.59 0.10 -0.32
CA LEU A 35 -4.25 0.45 -0.78
C LEU A 35 -4.35 1.71 -1.66
N LEU A 36 -3.65 2.77 -1.27
CA LEU A 36 -3.87 4.11 -1.81
C LEU A 36 -2.82 4.45 -2.85
N ASP A 37 -1.55 4.54 -2.43
CA ASP A 37 -0.46 5.02 -3.27
C ASP A 37 0.79 4.15 -3.15
N VAL A 38 1.62 4.19 -4.21
CA VAL A 38 2.94 3.56 -4.29
C VAL A 38 3.95 4.55 -4.85
N THR A 39 5.02 4.80 -4.10
CA THR A 39 6.12 5.69 -4.52
C THR A 39 7.45 4.98 -4.41
N LEU A 40 8.36 5.25 -5.34
CA LEU A 40 9.72 4.72 -5.33
C LEU A 40 10.62 5.57 -4.42
N HIS A 41 11.57 4.94 -3.75
CA HIS A 41 12.66 5.66 -3.10
C HIS A 41 13.47 6.48 -4.13
N PRO A 42 14.04 7.65 -3.78
CA PRO A 42 14.90 8.41 -4.70
C PRO A 42 16.04 7.57 -5.32
N ASP A 43 16.74 6.79 -4.50
CA ASP A 43 17.78 5.83 -4.93
C ASP A 43 17.25 4.42 -5.29
N PHE A 44 16.05 4.32 -5.86
CA PHE A 44 15.38 3.03 -6.13
C PHE A 44 16.24 2.05 -6.97
N ASP A 45 17.05 2.57 -7.90
CA ASP A 45 17.90 1.74 -8.76
C ASP A 45 18.96 0.97 -7.96
N SER A 46 19.31 1.44 -6.77
CA SER A 46 20.31 0.80 -5.89
C SER A 46 19.68 -0.03 -4.77
N ASN A 47 18.55 0.42 -4.20
CA ASN A 47 17.98 -0.18 -2.99
C ASN A 47 16.64 -0.90 -3.20
N HIS A 48 15.98 -0.64 -4.33
CA HIS A 48 14.67 -1.17 -4.70
C HIS A 48 13.57 -0.93 -3.65
N LEU A 49 13.69 0.12 -2.83
CA LEU A 49 12.71 0.43 -1.78
C LEU A 49 11.48 1.13 -2.36
N VAL A 50 10.31 0.63 -2.00
CA VAL A 50 9.02 1.25 -2.31
C VAL A 50 8.30 1.63 -1.02
N TYR A 51 7.52 2.69 -1.10
CA TYR A 51 6.65 3.17 -0.04
C TYR A 51 5.20 2.95 -0.45
N LEU A 52 4.43 2.33 0.45
CA LEU A 52 3.01 2.12 0.27
C LEU A 52 2.23 2.94 1.30
N THR A 53 1.26 3.70 0.82
CA THR A 53 0.27 4.37 1.65
C THR A 53 -1.00 3.54 1.62
N TYR A 54 -1.51 3.18 2.79
CA TYR A 54 -2.66 2.30 2.93
C TYR A 54 -3.52 2.65 4.15
N SER A 55 -4.78 2.24 4.12
CA SER A 55 -5.69 2.44 5.23
C SER A 55 -5.67 1.26 6.18
N VAL A 56 -5.71 1.53 7.48
CA VAL A 56 -5.87 0.55 8.55
C VAL A 56 -7.04 0.96 9.44
N ALA A 57 -7.62 0.00 10.15
CA ALA A 57 -8.67 0.26 11.13
C ALA A 57 -8.43 -0.53 12.41
N ASP A 58 -8.84 0.04 13.53
CA ASP A 58 -8.91 -0.59 14.83
C ASP A 58 -10.21 -0.18 15.56
N ALA A 59 -10.26 -0.39 16.87
CA ALA A 59 -11.43 -0.06 17.68
C ALA A 59 -11.74 1.46 17.74
N ASP A 60 -10.74 2.31 17.50
CA ASP A 60 -10.86 3.77 17.58
C ASP A 60 -11.21 4.40 16.21
N GLY A 61 -11.34 3.59 15.16
CA GLY A 61 -11.73 4.01 13.82
C GLY A 61 -10.74 3.60 12.74
N SER A 62 -10.59 4.43 11.71
CA SER A 62 -9.67 4.18 10.59
C SER A 62 -8.68 5.31 10.41
N THR A 63 -7.48 4.98 9.92
CA THR A 63 -6.43 5.96 9.63
C THR A 63 -5.58 5.52 8.44
N THR A 64 -4.73 6.42 7.97
CA THR A 64 -3.71 6.14 6.96
C THR A 64 -2.39 5.74 7.61
N ARG A 65 -1.73 4.74 7.05
CA ARG A 65 -0.41 4.26 7.43
C ARG A 65 0.50 4.26 6.21
N VAL A 66 1.78 4.52 6.44
CA VAL A 66 2.85 4.39 5.45
C VAL A 66 3.75 3.25 5.89
N GLY A 67 4.06 2.36 4.96
CA GLY A 67 5.06 1.33 5.14
C GLY A 67 6.04 1.31 3.99
N ARG A 68 7.15 0.61 4.20
CA ARG A 68 8.24 0.48 3.24
C ARG A 68 8.60 -0.99 3.10
N GLY A 69 8.91 -1.42 1.89
CA GLY A 69 9.53 -2.72 1.63
C GLY A 69 10.40 -2.67 0.38
N ARG A 70 11.06 -3.78 0.06
CA ARG A 70 11.94 -3.91 -1.11
C ARG A 70 11.22 -4.66 -2.24
N LEU A 71 11.15 -4.08 -3.43
CA LEU A 71 10.59 -4.74 -4.60
C LEU A 71 11.57 -5.79 -5.13
N GLU A 72 11.19 -7.07 -5.04
CA GLU A 72 11.93 -8.19 -5.63
C GLU A 72 11.17 -8.66 -6.89
N ARG A 73 11.45 -8.02 -8.03
CA ARG A 73 10.72 -8.22 -9.30
C ARG A 73 10.69 -9.68 -9.75
N ASP A 74 11.84 -10.36 -9.70
CA ASP A 74 11.99 -11.75 -10.14
C ASP A 74 11.20 -12.74 -9.28
N ARG A 75 10.86 -12.33 -8.05
CA ARG A 75 10.05 -13.11 -7.10
C ARG A 75 8.59 -12.66 -7.04
N GLY A 76 8.24 -11.58 -7.74
CA GLY A 76 6.89 -11.01 -7.73
C GLY A 76 6.44 -10.64 -6.32
N GLN A 77 7.29 -9.97 -5.52
CA GLN A 77 6.95 -9.62 -4.13
C GLN A 77 7.52 -8.29 -3.67
N ILE A 78 6.94 -7.75 -2.60
CA ILE A 78 7.54 -6.76 -1.71
C ILE A 78 8.09 -7.50 -0.48
N ALA A 79 9.42 -7.54 -0.34
CA ALA A 79 10.09 -8.15 0.78
C ALA A 79 10.29 -7.17 1.94
N ASP A 80 10.44 -7.70 3.15
CA ASP A 80 10.78 -6.94 4.37
C ASP A 80 9.86 -5.73 4.60
N PHE A 81 8.56 -5.90 4.33
CA PHE A 81 7.61 -4.82 4.46
C PHE A 81 7.37 -4.48 5.94
N GLU A 82 7.57 -3.22 6.30
CA GLU A 82 7.35 -2.73 7.66
C GLU A 82 6.58 -1.40 7.66
N PRO A 83 5.69 -1.17 8.64
CA PRO A 83 5.09 0.14 8.84
C PRO A 83 6.12 1.12 9.43
N ILE A 84 6.23 2.31 8.84
CA ILE A 84 7.17 3.36 9.28
C ILE A 84 6.46 4.60 9.84
N TYR A 85 5.18 4.79 9.53
CA TYR A 85 4.39 5.91 10.04
C TYR A 85 2.90 5.58 10.11
N THR A 86 2.23 5.96 11.20
CA THR A 86 0.77 5.89 11.33
C THR A 86 0.24 7.30 11.59
N ALA A 87 -0.67 7.76 10.73
CA ALA A 87 -1.33 9.06 10.92
C ALA A 87 -2.24 9.00 12.16
N ARG A 88 -2.33 10.13 12.86
CA ARG A 88 -3.23 10.32 14.00
C ARG A 88 -4.06 11.59 13.80
N PRO A 89 -5.29 11.67 14.34
CA PRO A 89 -5.98 10.62 15.10
C PRO A 89 -6.48 9.49 14.19
N PHE A 90 -6.93 8.39 14.80
CA PHE A 90 -7.85 7.48 14.13
C PHE A 90 -9.21 8.18 14.04
N VAL A 91 -9.85 8.09 12.89
CA VAL A 91 -11.14 8.74 12.64
C VAL A 91 -12.18 7.66 12.51
N GLU A 92 -13.14 7.65 13.43
CA GLU A 92 -14.38 6.93 13.24
C GLU A 92 -15.12 7.57 12.07
N SER A 93 -15.37 6.81 11.01
CA SER A 93 -16.16 7.31 9.87
C SER A 93 -17.64 7.37 10.29
N ALA A 94 -17.99 8.35 11.14
CA ALA A 94 -19.37 8.70 11.40
C ALA A 94 -19.89 9.45 10.18
N SER A 95 -20.86 8.86 9.49
CA SER A 95 -21.67 9.53 8.46
C SER A 95 -22.16 10.88 8.98
N VAL A 96 -21.66 11.99 8.44
CA VAL A 96 -22.32 13.30 8.59
C VAL A 96 -22.45 13.94 7.22
N PHE A 97 -23.46 13.48 6.49
CA PHE A 97 -24.26 14.35 5.65
C PHE A 97 -25.72 13.97 5.92
N SER A 98 -26.35 14.71 6.83
CA SER A 98 -27.81 14.81 6.96
C SER A 98 -28.31 15.99 6.14
#